data_AF-A0A1Q7PK88-F1
#
_entry.id   AF-A0A1Q7PK88-F1
#
_cell.length_a   1.000
_cell.length_b   1.000
_cell.length_c   1.000
_cell.angle_alpha   90.00
_cell.angle_beta   90.00
_cell.angle_gamma   90.00
#
_symmetry.space_group_name_H-M   'P 1'
#
loop_
_entity.id
_entity.type
_entity.pdbx_description
1 polymer ?
#
loop_
_entity_poly.entity_id
_entity_poly.type
_entity_poly.pdbx_seq_one_letter_code
_entity_poly.pdbx_strand_id
1 'polypeptide(L)'
;MADLWTRISASRDYVAVFTVLGAALSLLLTQLGAATWQTISRILPAAAVVFAFLAWLRPRVFPTWRLLELCLYAGQRFPVTRSIDDALYCFWWAAWRRRGCRLRTFDVARLRVEAELLTGGKDRGGAASAERRWREHLEAMLNERRLMQYTSPADPRFRTEIPDCLPLTSSVVFPGVDHYFKTLASVGRADDHFLSEVHVTSAYVAPLYLLTGQLGHFDDNWRAIVHAYADVTSIHDPISDEPLRHLRAFQFACWIVWGPSIPICTCSSWNHEGKDAIGFQLGYGDENTSVILYDEGRALRLRLQRARRRVARALAPAASPEVSPLAVELDAVVVVRRPGFGNRARLCRAQAELLDADTDRLVLEFRRLDVAAGAGRSYYSAYLWVMFVLEAGPGNLLMSPGEPWRALLPFFVHGNIADSSTYAFLKERLANEALDAIEAVIRRPDTPPGVSFVYMSAIDDSGCGFRPLMPDPGEQIKHTLRRLLADRFRAIATRVRIEDDPASLRATDGTYYATLFSSCHLPETISTYFECLDHLGKGLPHGASVV
;
A
#
# COMPACT_ATOMS: atom_id res chain seq x y z
N MET A 1 -13.73 7.71 -23.49
CA MET A 1 -13.51 7.41 -24.93
C MET A 1 -12.80 6.06 -25.15
N ALA A 2 -11.80 5.69 -24.33
CA ALA A 2 -11.14 4.37 -24.40
C ALA A 2 -12.06 3.17 -24.07
N ASP A 3 -13.00 3.33 -23.12
CA ASP A 3 -14.01 2.29 -22.77
C ASP A 3 -15.05 2.07 -23.89
N LEU A 4 -15.34 3.11 -24.68
CA LEU A 4 -16.23 2.98 -25.84
C LEU A 4 -15.50 2.28 -27.01
N TRP A 5 -14.23 2.60 -27.24
CA TRP A 5 -13.43 2.00 -28.30
C TRP A 5 -13.09 0.52 -28.03
N THR A 6 -12.86 0.13 -26.78
CA THR A 6 -12.69 -1.29 -26.40
C THR A 6 -14.00 -2.07 -26.48
N ARG A 7 -15.13 -1.47 -26.10
CA ARG A 7 -16.47 -2.07 -26.35
C ARG A 7 -16.80 -2.17 -27.84
N ILE A 8 -16.41 -1.18 -28.64
CA ILE A 8 -16.62 -1.18 -30.09
C ILE A 8 -15.68 -2.19 -30.79
N SER A 9 -14.39 -2.27 -30.44
CA SER A 9 -13.48 -3.26 -31.03
C SER A 9 -13.90 -4.68 -30.66
N ALA A 10 -14.26 -4.91 -29.40
CA ALA A 10 -14.81 -6.19 -28.95
C ALA A 10 -16.09 -6.54 -29.70
N SER A 11 -16.99 -5.58 -29.96
CA SER A 11 -18.20 -5.81 -30.77
C SER A 11 -17.92 -6.05 -32.26
N ARG A 12 -16.86 -5.46 -32.81
CA ARG A 12 -16.44 -5.62 -34.20
C ARG A 12 -15.85 -6.99 -34.45
N ASP A 13 -15.04 -7.49 -33.53
CA ASP A 13 -14.50 -8.85 -33.58
C ASP A 13 -15.59 -9.89 -33.26
N TYR A 14 -16.56 -9.52 -32.41
CA TYR A 14 -17.77 -10.30 -32.13
C TYR A 14 -18.62 -10.51 -33.37
N VAL A 15 -18.92 -9.42 -34.08
CA VAL A 15 -19.66 -9.45 -35.33
C VAL A 15 -18.81 -10.15 -36.38
N ALA A 16 -17.50 -9.90 -36.49
CA ALA A 16 -16.67 -10.59 -37.48
C ALA A 16 -16.65 -12.12 -37.27
N VAL A 17 -16.43 -12.64 -36.05
CA VAL A 17 -16.37 -14.09 -35.82
C VAL A 17 -17.74 -14.75 -35.95
N PHE A 18 -18.82 -14.15 -35.43
CA PHE A 18 -20.17 -14.71 -35.58
C PHE A 18 -20.75 -14.51 -36.98
N THR A 19 -20.37 -13.45 -37.69
CA THR A 19 -20.73 -13.23 -39.09
C THR A 19 -19.89 -14.13 -39.98
N VAL A 20 -18.64 -14.46 -39.64
CA VAL A 20 -17.83 -15.45 -40.37
C VAL A 20 -18.33 -16.87 -40.09
N LEU A 21 -18.71 -17.22 -38.86
CA LEU A 21 -19.32 -18.53 -38.55
C LEU A 21 -20.73 -18.65 -39.12
N GLY A 22 -21.54 -17.58 -39.03
CA GLY A 22 -22.86 -17.49 -39.62
C GLY A 22 -22.82 -17.45 -41.15
N ALA A 23 -21.80 -16.80 -41.73
CA ALA A 23 -21.53 -16.81 -43.17
C ALA A 23 -20.94 -18.13 -43.61
N ALA A 24 -20.08 -18.80 -42.83
CA ALA A 24 -19.55 -20.13 -43.11
C ALA A 24 -20.66 -21.18 -43.02
N LEU A 25 -21.58 -21.03 -42.06
CA LEU A 25 -22.78 -21.86 -41.96
C LEU A 25 -23.73 -21.58 -43.13
N SER A 26 -23.96 -20.31 -43.48
CA SER A 26 -24.72 -19.94 -44.68
C SER A 26 -24.04 -20.36 -45.98
N LEU A 27 -22.71 -20.37 -46.05
CA LEU A 27 -21.92 -20.86 -47.20
C LEU A 27 -22.00 -22.39 -47.29
N LEU A 28 -21.95 -23.09 -46.16
CA LEU A 28 -22.24 -24.52 -46.08
C LEU A 28 -23.67 -24.80 -46.56
N LEU A 29 -24.65 -24.00 -46.11
CA LEU A 29 -26.07 -24.10 -46.49
C LEU A 29 -26.37 -23.70 -47.93
N THR A 30 -25.56 -22.83 -48.56
CA THR A 30 -25.73 -22.40 -49.95
C THR A 30 -24.96 -23.30 -50.94
N GLN A 31 -23.78 -23.82 -50.57
CA GLN A 31 -23.09 -24.86 -51.34
C GLN A 31 -23.79 -26.23 -51.27
N LEU A 32 -24.72 -26.39 -50.33
CA LEU A 32 -25.66 -27.51 -50.22
C LEU A 32 -26.73 -27.55 -51.33
N GLY A 33 -26.79 -26.56 -52.23
CA GLY A 33 -27.67 -26.57 -53.40
C GLY A 33 -27.43 -27.72 -54.40
N ALA A 34 -26.30 -28.44 -54.26
CA ALA A 34 -25.97 -29.64 -55.03
C ALA A 34 -25.99 -30.95 -54.20
N ALA A 35 -26.36 -30.90 -52.92
CA ALA A 35 -26.36 -32.08 -52.05
C ALA A 35 -27.77 -32.65 -51.87
N THR A 36 -27.87 -33.97 -51.79
CA THR A 36 -29.15 -34.66 -51.56
C THR A 36 -29.81 -34.22 -50.24
N TRP A 37 -31.15 -34.17 -50.20
CA TRP A 37 -31.94 -33.83 -49.00
C TRP A 37 -31.56 -34.66 -47.75
N GLN A 38 -31.07 -35.88 -47.94
CA GLN A 38 -30.50 -36.73 -46.88
C GLN A 38 -29.22 -36.16 -46.24
N THR A 39 -28.43 -35.39 -46.98
CA THR A 39 -27.22 -34.73 -46.49
C THR A 39 -27.56 -33.45 -45.72
N ILE A 40 -28.52 -32.67 -46.24
CA ILE A 40 -29.02 -31.44 -45.59
C ILE A 40 -29.67 -31.76 -44.23
N SER A 41 -30.52 -32.78 -44.19
CA SER A 41 -31.20 -33.22 -42.95
C SER A 41 -30.27 -33.77 -41.87
N ARG A 42 -29.05 -34.19 -42.22
CA ARG A 42 -28.00 -34.60 -41.25
C ARG A 42 -27.13 -33.44 -40.78
N ILE A 43 -26.90 -32.44 -41.63
CA ILE A 43 -26.07 -31.28 -41.32
C ILE A 43 -26.81 -30.27 -40.44
N LEU A 44 -28.11 -30.05 -40.69
CA LEU A 44 -28.91 -29.06 -39.93
C LEU A 44 -28.93 -29.33 -38.41
N PRO A 45 -29.20 -30.57 -37.93
CA PRO A 45 -29.19 -30.88 -36.51
C PRO A 45 -27.79 -30.75 -35.89
N ALA A 46 -26.75 -31.19 -36.62
CA ALA A 46 -25.37 -31.07 -36.15
C ALA A 46 -24.97 -29.59 -35.99
N ALA A 47 -25.32 -28.74 -36.95
CA ALA A 47 -25.10 -27.30 -36.87
C ALA A 47 -25.89 -26.65 -35.72
N ALA A 48 -27.15 -27.05 -35.51
CA ALA A 48 -27.97 -26.55 -34.40
C ALA A 48 -27.39 -26.95 -33.03
N VAL A 49 -26.88 -28.18 -32.90
CA VAL A 49 -26.19 -28.66 -31.69
C VAL A 49 -24.90 -27.85 -31.45
N VAL A 50 -24.10 -27.62 -32.49
CA VAL A 50 -22.89 -26.78 -32.39
C VAL A 50 -23.24 -25.35 -31.99
N PHE A 51 -24.27 -24.76 -32.59
CA PHE A 51 -24.72 -23.41 -32.23
C PHE A 51 -25.23 -23.33 -30.79
N ALA A 52 -26.05 -24.29 -30.35
CA ALA A 52 -26.53 -24.36 -28.97
C ALA A 52 -25.37 -24.54 -27.98
N PHE A 53 -24.38 -25.36 -28.32
CA PHE A 53 -23.18 -25.57 -27.52
C PHE A 53 -22.33 -24.30 -27.42
N LEU A 54 -22.12 -23.58 -28.52
CA LEU A 54 -21.40 -22.30 -28.54
C LEU A 54 -22.15 -21.20 -27.77
N ALA A 55 -23.48 -21.12 -27.93
CA ALA A 55 -24.32 -20.20 -27.18
C ALA A 55 -24.29 -20.50 -25.66
N TRP A 56 -24.20 -21.77 -25.29
CA TRP A 56 -24.07 -22.21 -23.90
C TRP A 56 -22.67 -21.96 -23.31
N LEU A 57 -21.62 -22.12 -24.12
CA LEU A 57 -20.22 -21.83 -23.75
C LEU A 57 -19.97 -20.33 -23.59
N ARG A 58 -20.58 -19.50 -24.45
CA ARG A 58 -20.37 -18.04 -24.50
C ARG A 58 -20.38 -17.37 -23.12
N PRO A 59 -21.45 -17.43 -22.30
CA PRO A 59 -21.46 -16.76 -21.00
C PRO A 59 -20.49 -17.36 -19.97
N ARG A 60 -19.94 -18.54 -20.21
CA ARG A 60 -19.02 -19.25 -19.28
C ARG A 60 -17.54 -19.01 -19.61
N VAL A 61 -17.21 -18.94 -20.88
CA VAL A 61 -15.83 -18.79 -21.37
C VAL A 61 -15.50 -17.34 -21.68
N PHE A 62 -16.46 -16.54 -22.15
CA PHE A 62 -16.19 -15.15 -22.56
C PHE A 62 -15.71 -14.24 -21.42
N PRO A 63 -16.34 -14.22 -20.22
CA PRO A 63 -15.82 -13.41 -19.11
C PRO A 63 -14.40 -13.84 -18.68
N THR A 64 -14.14 -15.15 -18.72
CA THR A 64 -12.85 -15.76 -18.42
C THR A 64 -11.79 -15.33 -19.43
N TRP A 65 -12.11 -15.43 -20.73
CA TRP A 65 -11.25 -14.97 -21.82
C TRP A 65 -10.92 -13.49 -21.68
N ARG A 66 -11.94 -12.64 -21.47
CA ARG A 66 -11.77 -11.18 -21.33
C ARG A 66 -10.91 -10.81 -20.12
N LEU A 67 -11.08 -11.50 -18.98
CA LEU A 67 -10.22 -11.30 -17.81
C LEU A 67 -8.75 -11.62 -18.13
N LEU A 68 -8.49 -12.79 -18.74
CA LEU A 68 -7.13 -13.21 -19.09
C LEU A 68 -6.50 -12.31 -20.15
N GLU A 69 -7.27 -11.93 -21.17
CA GLU A 69 -6.86 -11.01 -22.22
C GLU A 69 -6.41 -9.66 -21.64
N LEU A 70 -7.27 -9.05 -20.83
CA LEU A 70 -7.03 -7.71 -20.30
C LEU A 70 -5.95 -7.70 -19.23
N CYS A 71 -5.87 -8.70 -18.35
CA CYS A 71 -4.90 -8.71 -17.26
C CYS A 71 -3.54 -9.30 -17.65
N LEU A 72 -3.49 -10.40 -18.40
CA LEU A 72 -2.23 -11.12 -18.67
C LEU A 72 -1.66 -10.83 -20.06
N TYR A 73 -2.50 -10.45 -21.02
CA TYR A 73 -2.11 -10.35 -22.43
C TYR A 73 -2.13 -8.93 -23.00
N ALA A 74 -2.43 -7.92 -22.17
CA ALA A 74 -2.34 -6.52 -22.55
C ALA A 74 -0.97 -6.20 -23.19
N GLY A 75 -1.00 -5.54 -24.36
CA GLY A 75 0.20 -5.04 -25.06
C GLY A 75 0.95 -6.03 -25.97
N GLN A 76 0.49 -7.28 -26.14
CA GLN A 76 1.12 -8.24 -27.06
C GLN A 76 0.53 -8.14 -28.48
N ARG A 77 1.36 -8.28 -29.53
CA ARG A 77 0.90 -8.46 -30.92
C ARG A 77 0.52 -9.94 -31.11
N PHE A 78 -0.73 -10.20 -31.49
CA PHE A 78 -1.35 -11.53 -31.73
C PHE A 78 -1.60 -12.49 -30.51
N PRO A 79 -2.21 -12.06 -29.38
CA PRO A 79 -2.51 -12.93 -28.23
C PRO A 79 -3.93 -13.54 -28.18
N VAL A 80 -4.80 -13.26 -29.17
CA VAL A 80 -6.21 -13.70 -29.14
C VAL A 80 -6.35 -15.22 -29.11
N THR A 81 -5.57 -15.95 -29.92
CA THR A 81 -5.61 -17.42 -29.94
C THR A 81 -5.15 -18.02 -28.60
N ARG A 82 -4.05 -17.50 -28.03
CA ARG A 82 -3.51 -17.99 -26.76
C ARG A 82 -4.44 -17.75 -25.57
N SER A 83 -5.07 -16.59 -25.51
CA SER A 83 -6.05 -16.28 -24.45
C SER A 83 -7.31 -17.15 -24.56
N ILE A 84 -7.74 -17.50 -25.77
CA ILE A 84 -8.84 -18.45 -26.00
C ILE A 84 -8.42 -19.87 -25.56
N ASP A 85 -7.23 -20.33 -25.95
CA ASP A 85 -6.72 -21.64 -25.55
C ASP A 85 -6.63 -21.77 -24.02
N ASP A 86 -6.18 -20.71 -23.34
CA ASP A 86 -6.15 -20.64 -21.89
C ASP A 86 -7.54 -20.65 -21.24
N ALA A 87 -8.50 -19.95 -21.85
CA ALA A 87 -9.88 -19.95 -21.37
C ALA A 87 -10.52 -21.34 -21.54
N LEU A 88 -10.23 -22.04 -22.64
CA LEU A 88 -10.63 -23.42 -22.88
C LEU A 88 -9.94 -24.38 -21.91
N TYR A 89 -8.68 -24.14 -21.58
CA TYR A 89 -7.96 -24.91 -20.56
C TYR A 89 -8.60 -24.74 -19.18
N CYS A 90 -8.90 -23.52 -18.75
CA CYS A 90 -9.61 -23.24 -17.50
C CYS A 90 -11.01 -23.89 -17.49
N PHE A 91 -11.70 -23.88 -18.63
CA PHE A 91 -12.99 -24.52 -18.79
C PHE A 91 -12.90 -26.04 -18.67
N TRP A 92 -12.00 -26.67 -19.42
CA TRP A 92 -11.77 -28.11 -19.39
C TRP A 92 -11.36 -28.56 -18.00
N TRP A 93 -10.51 -27.79 -17.33
CA TRP A 93 -10.10 -28.06 -15.95
C TRP A 93 -11.30 -28.04 -14.99
N ALA A 94 -12.12 -26.99 -15.03
CA ALA A 94 -13.30 -26.85 -14.18
C ALA A 94 -14.35 -27.94 -14.45
N ALA A 95 -14.46 -28.40 -15.71
CA ALA A 95 -15.43 -29.40 -16.14
C ALA A 95 -14.98 -30.85 -15.86
N TRP A 96 -13.69 -31.16 -16.01
CA TRP A 96 -13.21 -32.55 -16.12
C TRP A 96 -12.40 -33.04 -14.91
N ARG A 97 -11.62 -32.18 -14.24
CA ARG A 97 -10.52 -32.68 -13.40
C ARG A 97 -10.88 -33.03 -11.95
N ARG A 98 -12.05 -32.68 -11.37
CA ARG A 98 -12.51 -33.23 -10.07
C ARG A 98 -14.03 -33.24 -9.87
N ARG A 99 -14.61 -34.44 -9.82
CA ARG A 99 -15.96 -34.69 -9.23
C ARG A 99 -15.89 -34.34 -7.73
N GLY A 100 -16.49 -33.22 -7.32
CA GLY A 100 -16.63 -32.86 -5.89
C GLY A 100 -16.44 -31.37 -5.56
N CYS A 101 -15.79 -30.58 -6.43
CA CYS A 101 -15.58 -29.14 -6.23
C CYS A 101 -16.49 -28.34 -7.18
N ARG A 102 -17.27 -27.37 -6.68
CA ARG A 102 -18.13 -26.49 -7.51
C ARG A 102 -17.42 -25.16 -7.85
N LEU A 103 -16.22 -25.20 -8.42
CA LEU A 103 -15.53 -23.98 -8.89
C LEU A 103 -16.03 -23.59 -10.28
N ARG A 104 -16.26 -22.30 -10.52
CA ARG A 104 -16.65 -21.81 -11.86
C ARG A 104 -15.39 -21.55 -12.67
N THR A 105 -15.47 -21.71 -14.00
CA THR A 105 -14.38 -21.41 -14.93
C THR A 105 -13.75 -20.03 -14.70
N PHE A 106 -14.58 -19.04 -14.39
CA PHE A 106 -14.13 -17.67 -14.10
C PHE A 106 -13.27 -17.58 -12.82
N ASP A 107 -13.63 -18.32 -11.77
CA ASP A 107 -12.90 -18.32 -10.50
C ASP A 107 -11.50 -18.92 -10.66
N VAL A 108 -11.37 -19.93 -11.52
CA VAL A 108 -10.07 -20.54 -11.90
C VAL A 108 -9.18 -19.53 -12.62
N ALA A 109 -9.75 -18.72 -13.51
CA ALA A 109 -9.01 -17.67 -14.20
C ALA A 109 -8.61 -16.53 -13.25
N ARG A 110 -9.44 -16.19 -12.26
CA ARG A 110 -9.07 -15.23 -11.21
C ARG A 110 -7.85 -15.70 -10.42
N LEU A 111 -7.88 -16.93 -9.92
CA LEU A 111 -6.76 -17.52 -9.18
C LEU A 111 -5.45 -17.51 -9.99
N ARG A 112 -5.54 -17.67 -11.32
CA ARG A 112 -4.39 -17.54 -12.23
C ARG A 112 -3.83 -16.13 -12.23
N VAL A 113 -4.68 -15.15 -12.49
CA VAL A 113 -4.25 -13.75 -12.56
C VAL A 113 -3.63 -13.32 -11.23
N GLU A 114 -4.28 -13.65 -10.11
CA GLU A 114 -3.79 -13.32 -8.77
C GLU A 114 -2.42 -13.95 -8.47
N ALA A 115 -2.22 -15.23 -8.77
CA ALA A 115 -0.94 -15.90 -8.57
C ALA A 115 0.18 -15.29 -9.45
N GLU A 116 -0.11 -14.96 -10.71
CA GLU A 116 0.87 -14.32 -11.61
C GLU A 116 1.25 -12.90 -11.14
N LEU A 117 0.28 -12.13 -10.63
CA LEU A 117 0.53 -10.80 -10.05
C LEU A 117 1.45 -10.88 -8.82
N LEU A 118 1.19 -11.83 -7.91
CA LEU A 118 1.93 -11.98 -6.66
C LEU A 118 3.32 -12.60 -6.82
N THR A 119 3.52 -13.44 -7.84
CA THR A 119 4.81 -14.12 -8.10
C THR A 119 5.72 -13.36 -9.08
N GLY A 120 5.31 -12.16 -9.51
CA GLY A 120 6.14 -11.22 -10.26
C GLY A 120 6.12 -11.36 -11.78
N GLY A 121 5.10 -12.01 -12.35
CA GLY A 121 4.79 -11.95 -13.79
C GLY A 121 5.97 -12.05 -14.78
N LYS A 122 5.80 -11.42 -15.96
CA LYS A 122 6.64 -11.57 -17.18
C LYS A 122 8.12 -11.20 -17.03
N ASP A 123 8.54 -10.54 -15.96
CA ASP A 123 9.89 -9.99 -15.83
C ASP A 123 10.95 -10.99 -15.35
N ARG A 124 10.54 -12.18 -14.87
CA ARG A 124 11.48 -13.25 -14.48
C ARG A 124 11.68 -14.31 -15.57
N GLY A 125 11.93 -13.85 -16.80
CA GLY A 125 12.44 -14.65 -17.92
C GLY A 125 11.39 -15.49 -18.66
N GLY A 126 10.89 -15.00 -19.80
CA GLY A 126 10.24 -15.80 -20.85
C GLY A 126 8.83 -16.33 -20.53
N ALA A 127 7.87 -16.03 -21.41
CA ALA A 127 6.47 -16.47 -21.30
C ALA A 127 6.26 -18.00 -21.21
N ALA A 128 7.27 -18.82 -21.55
CA ALA A 128 7.23 -20.28 -21.43
C ALA A 128 7.60 -20.79 -20.02
N SER A 129 8.40 -20.05 -19.26
CA SER A 129 8.77 -20.41 -17.89
C SER A 129 7.69 -20.00 -16.89
N ALA A 130 6.97 -18.89 -17.16
CA ALA A 130 5.83 -18.43 -16.38
C ALA A 130 4.66 -19.43 -16.47
N GLU A 131 4.38 -19.94 -17.67
CA GLU A 131 3.32 -20.93 -17.89
C GLU A 131 3.63 -22.28 -17.22
N ARG A 132 4.90 -22.72 -17.24
CA ARG A 132 5.33 -23.94 -16.53
C ARG A 132 5.25 -23.77 -15.02
N ARG A 133 5.73 -22.63 -14.49
CA ARG A 133 5.63 -22.30 -13.06
C ARG A 133 4.18 -22.15 -12.61
N TRP A 134 3.32 -21.56 -13.42
CA TRP A 134 1.87 -21.52 -13.16
C TRP A 134 1.28 -22.93 -13.11
N ARG A 135 1.60 -23.82 -14.07
CA ARG A 135 1.10 -25.20 -14.05
C ARG A 135 1.60 -25.94 -12.82
N GLU A 136 2.88 -25.83 -12.48
CA GLU A 136 3.47 -26.44 -11.29
C GLU A 136 2.87 -25.88 -10.00
N HIS A 137 2.66 -24.56 -9.92
CA HIS A 137 2.05 -23.88 -8.77
C HIS A 137 0.57 -24.20 -8.62
N LEU A 138 -0.18 -24.22 -9.73
CA LEU A 138 -1.58 -24.66 -9.78
C LEU A 138 -1.67 -26.14 -9.37
N GLU A 139 -0.82 -27.01 -9.91
CA GLU A 139 -0.77 -28.43 -9.53
C GLU A 139 -0.37 -28.62 -8.06
N ALA A 140 0.55 -27.80 -7.52
CA ALA A 140 0.95 -27.79 -6.11
C ALA A 140 -0.17 -27.31 -5.18
N MET A 141 -0.80 -26.15 -5.47
CA MET A 141 -1.97 -25.64 -4.75
C MET A 141 -3.11 -26.67 -4.69
N LEU A 142 -3.19 -27.56 -5.67
CA LEU A 142 -4.28 -28.52 -5.82
C LEU A 142 -3.92 -29.96 -5.45
N ASN A 143 -2.66 -30.27 -5.13
CA ASN A 143 -2.21 -31.64 -4.83
C ASN A 143 -2.49 -32.07 -3.37
N GLU A 144 -2.89 -31.16 -2.49
CA GLU A 144 -3.25 -31.54 -1.13
C GLU A 144 -4.64 -32.22 -1.07
N ARG A 145 -4.65 -33.47 -0.61
CA ARG A 145 -5.82 -34.34 -0.33
C ARG A 145 -6.88 -33.75 0.62
N ARG A 146 -6.80 -32.48 1.02
CA ARG A 146 -7.62 -31.89 2.08
C ARG A 146 -8.88 -31.17 1.61
N LEU A 147 -9.17 -31.00 0.32
CA LEU A 147 -10.26 -30.16 -0.25
C LEU A 147 -11.72 -30.69 -0.14
N MET A 148 -12.05 -31.66 0.72
CA MET A 148 -13.34 -32.41 0.66
C MET A 148 -14.61 -31.71 1.21
N GLN A 149 -14.62 -30.44 1.60
CA GLN A 149 -15.83 -29.81 2.19
C GLN A 149 -15.94 -28.35 1.76
N TYR A 150 -17.00 -27.99 1.01
CA TYR A 150 -17.27 -26.62 0.54
C TYR A 150 -18.66 -26.15 0.93
N THR A 151 -18.74 -25.10 1.77
CA THR A 151 -19.96 -24.29 1.98
C THR A 151 -19.69 -22.83 2.41
N SER A 152 -18.45 -22.30 2.42
CA SER A 152 -18.16 -20.95 2.95
C SER A 152 -17.15 -20.12 2.12
N PRO A 153 -17.23 -18.77 2.08
CA PRO A 153 -16.41 -17.90 1.22
C PRO A 153 -14.94 -17.67 1.66
N ALA A 154 -14.47 -18.26 2.75
CA ALA A 154 -13.09 -18.13 3.22
C ALA A 154 -12.52 -19.53 3.48
N ASP A 155 -11.86 -20.11 2.48
CA ASP A 155 -11.31 -21.46 2.54
C ASP A 155 -9.77 -21.41 2.54
N PRO A 156 -9.09 -21.85 3.60
CA PRO A 156 -7.63 -21.75 3.82
C PRO A 156 -6.74 -22.55 2.86
N ARG A 157 -7.28 -23.01 1.72
CA ARG A 157 -6.62 -23.95 0.79
C ARG A 157 -6.24 -23.33 -0.57
N PHE A 158 -6.63 -22.07 -0.88
CA PHE A 158 -6.11 -21.30 -2.01
C PHE A 158 -5.09 -20.28 -1.49
N ARG A 159 -3.87 -20.74 -1.25
CA ARG A 159 -2.82 -19.93 -0.65
C ARG A 159 -1.69 -19.71 -1.63
N THR A 160 -1.40 -18.44 -1.89
CA THR A 160 -0.14 -18.04 -2.50
C THR A 160 0.86 -17.79 -1.39
N GLU A 161 1.94 -18.57 -1.34
CA GLU A 161 3.01 -18.37 -0.38
C GLU A 161 4.00 -17.33 -0.90
N ILE A 162 4.26 -16.31 -0.10
CA ILE A 162 5.34 -15.34 -0.31
C ILE A 162 6.27 -15.36 0.91
N PRO A 163 7.59 -15.20 0.69
CA PRO A 163 8.55 -15.25 1.80
C PRO A 163 8.36 -14.08 2.77
N ASP A 164 8.13 -12.88 2.23
CA ASP A 164 7.93 -11.62 2.94
C ASP A 164 7.00 -10.72 2.10
N CYS A 165 6.81 -9.46 2.50
CA CYS A 165 5.98 -8.49 1.77
C CYS A 165 6.71 -7.72 0.66
N LEU A 166 8.02 -7.94 0.41
CA LEU A 166 8.76 -7.24 -0.65
C LEU A 166 8.16 -7.44 -2.06
N PRO A 167 7.64 -8.63 -2.43
CA PRO A 167 6.96 -8.78 -3.72
C PRO A 167 5.76 -7.82 -3.86
N LEU A 168 5.11 -7.45 -2.75
CA LEU A 168 3.92 -6.61 -2.76
C LEU A 168 4.24 -5.12 -2.88
N THR A 169 5.47 -4.70 -2.54
CA THR A 169 5.90 -3.29 -2.60
C THR A 169 6.59 -2.93 -3.91
N SER A 170 6.74 -3.89 -4.83
CA SER A 170 7.30 -3.65 -6.16
C SER A 170 6.42 -2.68 -6.96
N SER A 171 7.03 -1.69 -7.61
CA SER A 171 6.36 -0.67 -8.45
C SER A 171 5.51 -1.25 -9.59
N VAL A 172 5.74 -2.51 -9.96
CA VAL A 172 4.94 -3.23 -10.97
C VAL A 172 3.66 -3.86 -10.40
N VAL A 173 3.63 -4.20 -9.10
CA VAL A 173 2.55 -5.02 -8.53
C VAL A 173 1.30 -4.20 -8.28
N PHE A 174 1.40 -3.00 -7.70
CA PHE A 174 0.22 -2.15 -7.48
C PHE A 174 -0.54 -1.83 -8.78
N PRO A 175 0.11 -1.34 -9.87
CA PRO A 175 -0.58 -1.10 -11.14
C PRO A 175 -1.26 -2.34 -11.72
N GLY A 176 -0.62 -3.52 -11.58
CA GLY A 176 -1.20 -4.78 -12.01
C GLY A 176 -2.44 -5.18 -11.20
N VAL A 177 -2.40 -4.99 -9.87
CA VAL A 177 -3.53 -5.25 -8.96
C VAL A 177 -4.68 -4.28 -9.21
N ASP A 178 -4.39 -2.99 -9.36
CA ASP A 178 -5.39 -1.97 -9.67
C ASP A 178 -6.06 -2.27 -11.03
N HIS A 179 -5.27 -2.58 -12.06
CA HIS A 179 -5.78 -2.98 -13.36
C HIS A 179 -6.64 -4.25 -13.30
N TYR A 180 -6.28 -5.22 -12.44
CA TYR A 180 -7.11 -6.40 -12.18
C TYR A 180 -8.48 -6.02 -11.61
N PHE A 181 -8.54 -5.19 -10.57
CA PHE A 181 -9.82 -4.75 -9.98
C PHE A 181 -10.65 -3.89 -10.95
N LYS A 182 -10.02 -3.00 -11.72
CA LYS A 182 -10.67 -2.24 -12.80
C LYS A 182 -11.25 -3.18 -13.86
N THR A 183 -10.52 -4.24 -14.22
CA THR A 183 -10.96 -5.26 -15.17
C THR A 183 -12.14 -6.07 -14.62
N LEU A 184 -12.09 -6.51 -13.35
CA LEU A 184 -13.20 -7.19 -12.68
C LEU A 184 -14.49 -6.37 -12.74
N ALA A 185 -14.41 -5.08 -12.40
CA ALA A 185 -15.56 -4.18 -12.48
C ALA A 185 -16.11 -4.10 -13.92
N SER A 186 -15.23 -4.01 -14.94
CA SER A 186 -15.63 -3.95 -16.36
C SER A 186 -16.35 -5.19 -16.89
N VAL A 187 -16.17 -6.35 -16.23
CA VAL A 187 -16.84 -7.62 -16.56
C VAL A 187 -18.06 -7.90 -15.66
N GLY A 188 -18.50 -6.91 -14.88
CA GLY A 188 -19.69 -7.00 -14.02
C GLY A 188 -19.44 -7.75 -12.71
N ARG A 189 -18.19 -7.81 -12.24
CA ARG A 189 -17.79 -8.41 -10.97
C ARG A 189 -17.20 -7.33 -10.07
N ALA A 190 -17.99 -6.86 -9.10
CA ALA A 190 -17.57 -5.81 -8.18
C ALA A 190 -16.91 -6.37 -6.90
N ASP A 191 -16.17 -7.47 -7.03
CA ASP A 191 -15.39 -8.03 -5.92
C ASP A 191 -14.25 -7.05 -5.58
N ASP A 192 -13.99 -6.87 -4.29
CA ASP A 192 -13.04 -5.88 -3.77
C ASP A 192 -11.78 -6.49 -3.13
N HIS A 193 -11.65 -7.80 -3.24
CA HIS A 193 -10.55 -8.56 -2.68
C HIS A 193 -10.16 -9.71 -3.61
N PHE A 194 -8.93 -10.17 -3.45
CA PHE A 194 -8.45 -11.39 -4.09
C PHE A 194 -9.25 -12.60 -3.61
N LEU A 195 -9.50 -13.55 -4.52
CA LEU A 195 -10.12 -14.83 -4.18
C LEU A 195 -9.15 -15.73 -3.40
N SER A 196 -7.84 -15.60 -3.65
CA SER A 196 -6.78 -16.31 -2.94
C SER A 196 -6.39 -15.61 -1.63
N GLU A 197 -6.10 -16.43 -0.61
CA GLU A 197 -5.35 -15.99 0.57
C GLU A 197 -3.87 -15.89 0.21
N VAL A 198 -3.16 -14.97 0.84
CA VAL A 198 -1.71 -14.84 0.75
C VAL A 198 -1.13 -15.26 2.09
N HIS A 199 -0.23 -16.23 2.06
CA HIS A 199 0.52 -16.67 3.24
C HIS A 199 1.89 -16.01 3.22
N VAL A 200 2.13 -15.11 4.16
CA VAL A 200 3.41 -14.42 4.35
C VAL A 200 4.19 -15.18 5.41
N THR A 201 5.25 -15.87 4.98
CA THR A 201 6.02 -16.78 5.84
C THR A 201 6.75 -16.03 6.95
N SER A 202 7.30 -14.85 6.63
CA SER A 202 8.05 -13.99 7.53
C SER A 202 7.44 -12.59 7.54
N ALA A 203 6.36 -12.40 8.31
CA ALA A 203 5.63 -11.14 8.40
C ALA A 203 6.03 -10.35 9.66
N TYR A 204 6.69 -9.20 9.50
CA TYR A 204 7.01 -8.32 10.63
C TYR A 204 5.92 -7.26 10.78
N VAL A 205 5.21 -7.25 11.90
CA VAL A 205 4.11 -6.28 12.11
C VAL A 205 4.49 -5.30 13.20
N ALA A 206 4.42 -4.00 12.88
CA ALA A 206 4.71 -2.89 13.77
C ALA A 206 3.43 -2.12 14.16
N PRO A 207 3.33 -1.54 15.37
CA PRO A 207 2.25 -0.66 15.82
C PRO A 207 2.33 0.74 15.19
N LEU A 208 2.87 0.84 13.98
CA LEU A 208 3.07 2.08 13.25
C LEU A 208 2.12 2.12 12.06
N TYR A 209 1.87 3.33 11.57
CA TYR A 209 1.19 3.55 10.31
C TYR A 209 2.19 4.06 9.27
N LEU A 210 2.27 3.37 8.14
CA LEU A 210 3.10 3.78 7.01
C LEU A 210 2.43 4.97 6.30
N LEU A 211 3.16 6.05 6.05
CA LEU A 211 2.73 7.16 5.18
C LEU A 211 3.16 6.90 3.72
N THR A 212 2.47 7.47 2.73
CA THR A 212 2.84 7.32 1.31
C THR A 212 4.12 8.11 1.16
N GLY A 213 5.14 7.50 0.57
CA GLY A 213 6.27 8.25 0.09
C GLY A 213 6.11 8.70 -1.35
N GLN A 214 7.07 9.49 -1.80
CA GLN A 214 7.03 10.05 -3.16
C GLN A 214 7.48 9.04 -4.21
N LEU A 215 8.20 7.97 -3.85
CA LEU A 215 8.75 7.04 -4.84
C LEU A 215 7.62 6.35 -5.61
N GLY A 216 6.61 5.85 -4.89
CA GLY A 216 5.41 5.29 -5.53
C GLY A 216 4.67 6.34 -6.38
N HIS A 217 4.48 7.54 -5.84
CA HIS A 217 3.73 8.61 -6.51
C HIS A 217 4.39 9.09 -7.82
N PHE A 218 5.72 9.05 -7.91
CA PHE A 218 6.46 9.45 -9.11
C PHE A 218 6.98 8.28 -9.94
N ASP A 219 6.50 7.04 -9.73
CA ASP A 219 6.99 5.84 -10.44
C ASP A 219 8.53 5.71 -10.40
N ASP A 220 9.14 5.94 -9.23
CA ASP A 220 10.60 5.98 -9.03
C ASP A 220 11.34 7.02 -9.92
N ASN A 221 10.63 8.01 -10.47
CA ASN A 221 11.21 9.05 -11.34
C ASN A 221 11.88 10.15 -10.52
N TRP A 222 13.14 9.90 -10.15
CA TRP A 222 14.00 10.85 -9.43
C TRP A 222 14.07 12.25 -10.08
N ARG A 223 13.98 12.34 -11.41
CA ARG A 223 14.00 13.65 -12.09
C ARG A 223 12.76 14.46 -11.76
N ALA A 224 11.58 13.83 -11.77
CA ALA A 224 10.33 14.49 -11.41
C ALA A 224 10.34 14.94 -9.94
N ILE A 225 10.84 14.10 -9.04
CA ILE A 225 11.02 14.42 -7.61
C ILE A 225 11.93 15.65 -7.42
N VAL A 226 13.07 15.69 -8.11
CA VAL A 226 14.01 16.82 -8.01
C VAL A 226 13.40 18.11 -8.58
N HIS A 227 12.63 18.03 -9.66
CA HIS A 227 11.91 19.20 -10.19
C HIS A 227 10.84 19.68 -9.22
N ALA A 228 10.04 18.78 -8.65
CA ALA A 228 9.04 19.10 -7.63
C ALA A 228 9.68 19.79 -6.41
N TYR A 229 10.87 19.35 -5.99
CA TYR A 229 11.64 20.00 -4.94
C TYR A 229 12.03 21.46 -5.31
N ALA A 230 12.49 21.68 -6.54
CA ALA A 230 12.83 23.02 -7.03
C ALA A 230 11.60 23.94 -7.05
N ASP A 231 10.43 23.43 -7.43
CA ASP A 231 9.18 24.19 -7.45
C ASP A 231 8.74 24.56 -6.02
N VAL A 232 8.82 23.60 -5.09
CA VAL A 232 8.51 23.80 -3.66
C VAL A 232 9.40 24.85 -3.01
N THR A 233 10.67 24.92 -3.41
CA THR A 233 11.67 25.86 -2.85
C THR A 233 11.67 27.23 -3.51
N SER A 234 11.21 27.35 -4.76
CA SER A 234 11.25 28.58 -5.57
C SER A 234 9.94 29.38 -5.54
N ILE A 235 8.81 28.75 -5.20
CA ILE A 235 7.48 29.36 -5.24
C ILE A 235 7.05 29.81 -3.84
N HIS A 236 6.88 31.13 -3.69
CA HIS A 236 6.19 31.79 -2.57
C HIS A 236 6.61 31.35 -1.16
N ASP A 237 7.90 31.12 -0.92
CA ASP A 237 8.39 30.88 0.43
C ASP A 237 8.66 32.22 1.17
N PRO A 238 7.89 32.58 2.21
CA PRO A 238 8.13 33.80 2.99
C PRO A 238 9.41 33.77 3.83
N ILE A 239 10.10 32.63 3.97
CA ILE A 239 11.41 32.58 4.61
C ILE A 239 12.44 33.19 3.65
N SER A 240 12.84 34.43 3.94
CA SER A 240 13.86 35.14 3.18
C SER A 240 15.25 34.52 3.32
N ASP A 241 15.52 33.85 4.45
CA ASP A 241 16.78 33.13 4.69
C ASP A 241 16.86 31.88 3.80
N GLU A 242 17.62 31.99 2.70
CA GLU A 242 17.82 30.92 1.72
C GLU A 242 18.36 29.60 2.34
N PRO A 243 19.34 29.62 3.25
CA PRO A 243 19.83 28.41 3.90
C PRO A 243 18.78 27.67 4.73
N LEU A 244 18.03 28.38 5.58
CA LEU A 244 16.97 27.79 6.38
C LEU A 244 15.84 27.25 5.50
N ARG A 245 15.47 28.01 4.45
CA ARG A 245 14.49 27.59 3.46
C ARG A 245 14.91 26.29 2.78
N HIS A 246 16.14 26.21 2.27
CA HIS A 246 16.68 25.01 1.64
C HIS A 246 16.78 23.85 2.61
N LEU A 247 17.32 24.06 3.82
CA LEU A 247 17.42 23.00 4.83
C LEU A 247 16.05 22.40 5.12
N ARG A 248 15.05 23.25 5.39
CA ARG A 248 13.69 22.80 5.73
C ARG A 248 13.04 22.05 4.58
N ALA A 249 13.03 22.64 3.39
CA ALA A 249 12.43 22.00 2.23
C ALA A 249 13.14 20.67 1.89
N PHE A 250 14.48 20.65 1.97
CA PHE A 250 15.28 19.46 1.66
C PHE A 250 14.98 18.34 2.65
N GLN A 251 15.01 18.66 3.95
CA GLN A 251 14.70 17.69 4.99
C GLN A 251 13.27 17.14 4.85
N PHE A 252 12.28 18.02 4.62
CA PHE A 252 10.90 17.59 4.41
C PHE A 252 10.75 16.71 3.18
N ALA A 253 11.29 17.13 2.04
CA ALA A 253 11.24 16.37 0.79
C ALA A 253 11.94 15.01 0.93
N CYS A 254 13.15 14.96 1.48
CA CYS A 254 13.84 13.69 1.70
C CYS A 254 13.12 12.80 2.71
N TRP A 255 12.55 13.36 3.77
CA TRP A 255 11.79 12.59 4.76
C TRP A 255 10.56 11.92 4.11
N ILE A 256 9.80 12.67 3.31
CA ILE A 256 8.60 12.13 2.65
C ILE A 256 8.93 11.27 1.44
N VAL A 257 10.05 11.47 0.74
CA VAL A 257 10.44 10.64 -0.42
C VAL A 257 10.43 9.16 -0.07
N TRP A 258 10.83 8.78 1.14
CA TRP A 258 10.93 7.39 1.55
C TRP A 258 9.68 6.81 2.24
N GLY A 259 8.58 7.57 2.37
CA GLY A 259 7.35 7.06 2.98
C GLY A 259 7.53 6.67 4.46
N PRO A 260 7.69 7.67 5.34
CA PRO A 260 8.03 7.43 6.74
C PRO A 260 6.84 6.86 7.52
N SER A 261 7.12 6.09 8.56
CA SER A 261 6.08 5.55 9.45
C SER A 261 5.83 6.47 10.63
N ILE A 262 4.59 6.55 11.10
CA ILE A 262 4.18 7.37 12.24
C ILE A 262 3.61 6.54 13.39
N PRO A 263 3.79 6.98 14.66
CA PRO A 263 3.27 6.28 15.81
C PRO A 263 1.74 6.38 15.87
N ILE A 264 1.09 5.23 16.07
CA ILE A 264 -0.35 5.17 16.34
C ILE A 264 -0.58 5.52 17.82
N CYS A 265 -1.47 6.48 18.08
CA CYS A 265 -1.71 7.06 19.40
C CYS A 265 -3.08 6.65 19.97
N THR A 266 -3.34 6.84 21.27
CA THR A 266 -4.65 6.49 21.87
C THR A 266 -5.74 7.54 21.69
N CYS A 267 -5.50 8.60 20.91
CA CYS A 267 -6.48 9.66 20.71
C CYS A 267 -7.67 9.21 19.82
N SER A 268 -8.71 10.03 19.78
CA SER A 268 -9.91 9.78 18.96
C SER A 268 -9.65 9.77 17.45
N SER A 269 -8.58 10.42 16.96
CA SER A 269 -8.22 10.38 15.53
C SER A 269 -7.86 8.98 15.06
N TRP A 270 -7.31 8.12 15.92
CA TRP A 270 -6.98 6.72 15.59
C TRP A 270 -8.04 5.72 16.05
N ASN A 271 -8.77 6.04 17.12
CA ASN A 271 -9.56 5.03 17.81
C ASN A 271 -10.66 5.66 18.67
N HIS A 272 -11.74 6.13 18.03
CA HIS A 272 -12.91 6.66 18.70
C HIS A 272 -13.55 5.55 19.56
N GLU A 273 -13.40 5.64 20.89
CA GLU A 273 -13.97 4.71 21.88
C GLU A 273 -13.59 3.22 21.67
N GLY A 274 -12.44 2.94 21.06
CA GLY A 274 -12.07 1.55 20.78
C GLY A 274 -12.69 0.98 19.51
N LYS A 275 -13.57 1.71 18.81
CA LYS A 275 -14.49 1.17 17.79
C LYS A 275 -13.92 1.12 16.39
N ASP A 276 -12.89 1.90 16.11
CA ASP A 276 -12.42 2.05 14.74
C ASP A 276 -11.45 0.93 14.35
N ALA A 277 -11.50 0.59 13.07
CA ALA A 277 -10.53 -0.26 12.40
C ALA A 277 -9.23 0.54 12.20
N ILE A 278 -8.10 -0.10 12.49
CA ILE A 278 -6.77 0.51 12.43
C ILE A 278 -5.88 -0.33 11.51
N GLY A 279 -5.28 0.32 10.51
CA GLY A 279 -4.22 -0.25 9.69
C GLY A 279 -2.88 -0.21 10.42
N PHE A 280 -2.15 -1.32 10.41
CA PHE A 280 -0.80 -1.45 10.95
C PHE A 280 0.20 -1.65 9.82
N GLN A 281 1.46 -1.32 10.06
CA GLN A 281 2.52 -1.60 9.12
C GLN A 281 2.91 -3.08 9.17
N LEU A 282 2.90 -3.73 8.00
CA LEU A 282 3.47 -5.05 7.76
C LEU A 282 4.71 -4.89 6.88
N GLY A 283 5.88 -5.25 7.39
CA GLY A 283 7.16 -5.16 6.70
C GLY A 283 8.26 -4.53 7.55
N TYR A 284 9.32 -4.11 6.89
CA TYR A 284 10.59 -3.71 7.52
C TYR A 284 10.98 -2.25 7.28
N GLY A 285 10.11 -1.27 7.54
CA GLY A 285 10.53 0.13 7.55
C GLY A 285 9.78 1.07 6.61
N ASP A 286 10.41 1.48 5.50
CA ASP A 286 9.84 2.42 4.51
C ASP A 286 8.75 1.80 3.63
N GLU A 287 8.18 2.63 2.76
CA GLU A 287 7.24 2.24 1.72
C GLU A 287 7.76 1.14 0.79
N ASN A 288 9.06 1.10 0.52
CA ASN A 288 9.66 0.12 -0.37
C ASN A 288 9.66 -1.30 0.22
N THR A 289 9.47 -1.40 1.53
CA THR A 289 9.62 -2.65 2.28
C THR A 289 8.42 -2.97 3.15
N SER A 290 7.37 -2.14 3.09
CA SER A 290 6.19 -2.27 3.95
C SER A 290 4.88 -2.02 3.22
N VAL A 291 3.84 -2.71 3.66
CA VAL A 291 2.46 -2.58 3.20
C VAL A 291 1.53 -2.42 4.39
N ILE A 292 0.30 -1.98 4.15
CA ILE A 292 -0.66 -1.73 5.21
C ILE A 292 -1.45 -3.01 5.49
N LEU A 293 -1.32 -3.53 6.70
CA LEU A 293 -2.12 -4.62 7.23
C LEU A 293 -3.32 -4.08 8.00
N TYR A 294 -4.47 -4.21 7.38
CA TYR A 294 -5.76 -3.73 7.84
C TYR A 294 -6.57 -4.82 8.54
N ASP A 295 -7.33 -4.45 9.57
CA ASP A 295 -8.31 -5.33 10.21
C ASP A 295 -9.63 -4.59 10.44
N GLU A 296 -10.70 -5.11 9.86
CA GLU A 296 -12.08 -4.62 10.11
C GLU A 296 -12.56 -4.97 11.53
N GLY A 297 -11.99 -6.02 12.12
CA GLY A 297 -12.20 -6.42 13.49
C GLY A 297 -11.21 -5.74 14.44
N ARG A 298 -11.47 -5.75 15.74
CA ARG A 298 -10.47 -5.31 16.74
C ARG A 298 -9.42 -6.41 17.01
N ALA A 299 -9.38 -7.46 16.20
CA ALA A 299 -8.72 -8.72 16.51
C ALA A 299 -7.19 -8.62 16.37
N LEU A 300 -6.73 -7.97 15.30
CA LEU A 300 -5.34 -7.72 14.96
C LEU A 300 -4.65 -6.93 16.06
N ARG A 301 -5.26 -5.83 16.51
CA ARG A 301 -4.73 -5.05 17.64
C ARG A 301 -4.50 -5.92 18.88
N LEU A 302 -5.50 -6.70 19.29
CA LEU A 302 -5.39 -7.57 20.47
C LEU A 302 -4.38 -8.71 20.27
N ARG A 303 -4.31 -9.29 19.07
CA ARG A 303 -3.34 -10.33 18.71
C ARG A 303 -1.93 -9.79 18.69
N LEU A 304 -1.70 -8.63 18.09
CA LEU A 304 -0.39 -7.97 18.05
C LEU A 304 0.08 -7.61 19.46
N GLN A 305 -0.79 -7.05 20.30
CA GLN A 305 -0.46 -6.79 21.72
C GLN A 305 -0.05 -8.08 22.46
N ARG A 306 -0.77 -9.18 22.25
CA ARG A 306 -0.45 -10.48 22.85
C ARG A 306 0.86 -11.03 22.30
N ALA A 307 1.11 -10.92 21.01
CA ALA A 307 2.33 -11.35 20.35
C ALA A 307 3.55 -10.58 20.88
N ARG A 308 3.51 -9.24 20.88
CA ARG A 308 4.56 -8.38 21.46
C ARG A 308 4.88 -8.76 22.90
N ARG A 309 3.85 -8.96 23.74
CA ARG A 309 4.05 -9.41 25.13
C ARG A 309 4.70 -10.79 25.24
N ARG A 310 4.35 -11.73 24.35
CA ARG A 310 4.95 -13.08 24.33
C ARG A 310 6.42 -13.01 23.90
N VAL A 311 6.72 -12.27 22.83
CA VAL A 311 8.10 -12.10 22.33
C VAL A 311 8.95 -11.38 23.38
N ALA A 312 8.46 -10.28 23.96
CA ALA A 312 9.15 -9.58 25.04
C ALA A 312 9.48 -10.51 26.22
N ARG A 313 8.54 -11.37 26.65
CA ARG A 313 8.80 -12.37 27.70
C ARG A 313 9.81 -13.43 27.31
N ALA A 314 9.83 -13.85 26.04
CA ALA A 314 10.78 -14.83 25.53
C ALA A 314 12.19 -14.25 25.36
N LEU A 315 12.31 -12.94 25.14
CA LEU A 315 13.59 -12.21 25.09
C LEU A 315 14.10 -11.81 26.49
N ALA A 316 13.20 -11.56 27.43
CA ALA A 316 13.51 -11.17 28.81
C ALA A 316 13.98 -12.26 29.81
N PRO A 317 14.17 -13.58 29.52
CA PRO A 317 14.59 -14.54 30.55
C PRO A 317 16.02 -14.33 31.09
N ALA A 318 16.84 -13.46 30.47
CA ALA A 318 18.25 -13.29 30.85
C ALA A 318 18.77 -11.83 30.98
N ALA A 319 18.04 -10.80 30.54
CA ALA A 319 18.48 -9.41 30.72
C ALA A 319 17.31 -8.41 30.62
N SER A 320 17.21 -7.53 31.62
CA SER A 320 16.43 -6.28 31.75
C SER A 320 14.97 -6.18 31.25
N PRO A 321 14.08 -5.51 32.00
CA PRO A 321 12.68 -5.24 31.63
C PRO A 321 12.48 -4.30 30.41
N GLU A 322 13.54 -3.99 29.66
CA GLU A 322 13.60 -2.95 28.62
C GLU A 322 13.42 -3.49 27.17
N VAL A 323 13.23 -4.80 26.96
CA VAL A 323 13.13 -5.35 25.59
C VAL A 323 11.67 -5.52 25.18
N SER A 324 11.02 -4.43 24.80
CA SER A 324 9.77 -4.47 24.03
C SER A 324 10.07 -4.15 22.57
N PRO A 325 10.05 -5.13 21.66
CA PRO A 325 10.38 -4.89 20.25
C PRO A 325 9.26 -4.10 19.57
N LEU A 326 9.60 -3.17 18.66
CA LEU A 326 8.61 -2.40 17.90
C LEU A 326 7.83 -3.31 16.96
N ALA A 327 8.52 -4.11 16.14
CA ALA A 327 7.93 -5.09 15.24
C ALA A 327 8.21 -6.54 15.71
N VAL A 328 7.25 -7.42 15.48
CA VAL A 328 7.35 -8.86 15.79
C VAL A 328 7.18 -9.70 14.53
N GLU A 329 8.02 -10.72 14.39
CA GLU A 329 7.90 -11.73 13.33
C GLU A 329 6.71 -12.66 13.61
N LEU A 330 5.86 -12.80 12.61
CA LEU A 330 4.58 -13.48 12.67
C LEU A 330 4.39 -14.31 11.41
N ASP A 331 3.62 -15.38 11.54
CA ASP A 331 3.05 -16.11 10.41
C ASP A 331 1.70 -15.45 10.11
N ALA A 332 1.59 -14.79 8.95
CA ALA A 332 0.42 -14.01 8.58
C ALA A 332 -0.28 -14.62 7.36
N VAL A 333 -1.60 -14.79 7.48
CA VAL A 333 -2.50 -15.08 6.36
C VAL A 333 -3.36 -13.87 6.14
N VAL A 334 -3.31 -13.33 4.93
CA VAL A 334 -3.90 -12.05 4.54
C VAL A 334 -4.65 -12.18 3.22
N VAL A 335 -5.43 -11.18 2.88
CA VAL A 335 -6.09 -11.07 1.57
C VAL A 335 -5.78 -9.70 0.98
N VAL A 336 -5.38 -9.64 -0.28
CA VAL A 336 -5.14 -8.36 -0.96
C VAL A 336 -6.48 -7.69 -1.26
N ARG A 337 -6.61 -6.43 -0.84
CA ARG A 337 -7.76 -5.57 -1.13
C ARG A 337 -7.32 -4.32 -1.87
N ARG A 338 -8.26 -3.78 -2.64
CA ARG A 338 -8.12 -2.45 -3.20
C ARG A 338 -8.41 -1.40 -2.10
N PRO A 339 -7.61 -0.32 -1.98
CA PRO A 339 -7.96 0.84 -1.17
C PRO A 339 -9.38 1.34 -1.46
N GLY A 340 -9.99 1.97 -0.46
CA GLY A 340 -11.33 2.56 -0.59
C GLY A 340 -12.49 1.58 -0.72
N PHE A 341 -12.24 0.27 -0.77
CA PHE A 341 -13.28 -0.75 -0.74
C PHE A 341 -13.42 -1.41 0.64
N GLY A 342 -14.65 -1.48 1.15
CA GLY A 342 -14.97 -2.02 2.48
C GLY A 342 -15.96 -1.15 3.25
N ASN A 343 -16.18 -1.47 4.53
CA ASN A 343 -17.10 -0.73 5.40
C ASN A 343 -16.48 0.60 5.86
N ARG A 344 -16.42 1.58 4.94
CA ARG A 344 -15.80 2.91 5.08
C ARG A 344 -16.15 3.64 6.39
N ALA A 345 -17.31 3.35 6.97
CA ALA A 345 -17.81 3.99 8.18
C ALA A 345 -17.06 3.63 9.48
N ARG A 346 -16.08 2.72 9.47
CA ARG A 346 -15.35 2.28 10.67
C ARG A 346 -13.86 2.61 10.68
N LEU A 347 -13.33 3.19 9.61
CA LEU A 347 -11.92 3.54 9.58
C LEU A 347 -11.67 4.80 10.41
N CYS A 348 -10.54 4.85 11.12
CA CYS A 348 -10.20 6.02 11.91
C CYS A 348 -9.84 7.23 11.02
N ARG A 349 -10.07 8.44 11.54
CA ARG A 349 -9.80 9.70 10.81
C ARG A 349 -8.33 9.82 10.37
N ALA A 350 -7.40 9.41 11.23
CA ALA A 350 -5.97 9.49 10.94
C ALA A 350 -5.55 8.60 9.75
N GLN A 351 -6.40 7.69 9.29
CA GLN A 351 -6.13 6.83 8.15
C GLN A 351 -7.13 7.04 7.02
N ALA A 352 -7.87 8.16 7.02
CA ALA A 352 -8.94 8.39 6.06
C ALA A 352 -8.50 8.29 4.59
N GLU A 353 -7.22 8.48 4.27
CA GLU A 353 -6.67 8.23 2.93
C GLU A 353 -6.91 6.79 2.45
N LEU A 354 -6.99 5.79 3.34
CA LEU A 354 -7.34 4.41 2.96
C LEU A 354 -8.77 4.28 2.44
N LEU A 355 -9.62 5.30 2.61
CA LEU A 355 -10.96 5.36 2.02
C LEU A 355 -10.93 5.78 0.55
N ASP A 356 -9.82 6.33 0.07
CA ASP A 356 -9.65 6.70 -1.31
C ASP A 356 -9.24 5.47 -2.14
N ALA A 357 -9.98 5.22 -3.21
CA ALA A 357 -9.75 4.09 -4.10
C ALA A 357 -8.67 4.35 -5.16
N ASP A 358 -8.24 5.60 -5.26
CA ASP A 358 -7.20 6.09 -6.15
C ASP A 358 -5.87 6.31 -5.42
N THR A 359 -5.78 5.92 -4.14
CA THR A 359 -4.50 5.86 -3.44
C THR A 359 -3.60 4.81 -4.08
N ASP A 360 -2.38 5.20 -4.43
CA ASP A 360 -1.34 4.35 -5.02
C ASP A 360 -0.71 3.38 -4.01
N ARG A 361 -1.53 2.60 -3.30
CA ARG A 361 -1.06 1.65 -2.28
C ARG A 361 -1.86 0.36 -2.23
N LEU A 362 -1.22 -0.72 -1.81
CA LEU A 362 -1.91 -1.97 -1.49
C LEU A 362 -2.29 -2.03 -0.01
N VAL A 363 -3.49 -2.56 0.23
CA VAL A 363 -3.98 -2.87 1.58
C VAL A 363 -4.18 -4.37 1.70
N LEU A 364 -3.70 -4.95 2.79
CA LEU A 364 -3.87 -6.34 3.11
C LEU A 364 -4.87 -6.49 4.24
N GLU A 365 -5.96 -7.22 4.02
CA GLU A 365 -6.89 -7.56 5.09
C GLU A 365 -6.38 -8.77 5.87
N PHE A 366 -6.32 -8.60 7.18
CA PHE A 366 -5.97 -9.63 8.14
C PHE A 366 -7.03 -10.76 8.15
N ARG A 367 -6.57 -12.02 8.02
CA ARG A 367 -7.39 -13.22 8.27
C ARG A 367 -6.90 -14.00 9.48
N ARG A 368 -5.60 -14.29 9.52
CA ARG A 368 -4.97 -15.06 10.59
C ARG A 368 -3.56 -14.57 10.82
N LEU A 369 -3.16 -14.58 12.09
CA LEU A 369 -1.86 -14.11 12.54
C LEU A 369 -1.53 -14.92 13.77
N ASP A 370 -0.44 -15.67 13.63
CA ASP A 370 0.09 -16.57 14.62
C ASP A 370 1.55 -16.19 14.88
N VAL A 371 2.03 -16.42 16.11
CA VAL A 371 3.45 -16.19 16.42
C VAL A 371 4.26 -17.24 15.67
N ALA A 372 5.27 -16.81 14.91
CA ALA A 372 6.09 -17.72 14.12
C ALA A 372 6.75 -18.79 14.99
N ALA A 373 6.89 -20.00 14.45
CA ALA A 373 7.60 -21.11 15.10
C ALA A 373 9.08 -20.72 15.27
N GLY A 374 9.56 -20.61 16.51
CA GLY A 374 10.86 -20.02 16.82
C GLY A 374 10.82 -18.60 17.42
N ALA A 375 9.65 -18.20 17.95
CA ALA A 375 9.40 -16.96 18.70
C ALA A 375 10.65 -16.37 19.37
N GLY A 376 11.18 -15.29 18.78
CA GLY A 376 12.41 -14.65 19.24
C GLY A 376 13.01 -13.63 18.26
N ARG A 377 12.53 -13.55 17.01
CA ARG A 377 12.97 -12.50 16.10
C ARG A 377 12.11 -11.26 16.24
N SER A 378 12.81 -10.15 16.41
CA SER A 378 12.26 -8.81 16.53
C SER A 378 13.00 -7.86 15.62
N TYR A 379 12.32 -6.79 15.23
CA TYR A 379 12.89 -5.69 14.47
C TYR A 379 12.37 -4.38 15.06
N TYR A 380 13.17 -3.32 15.00
CA TYR A 380 12.71 -2.00 15.45
C TYR A 380 12.09 -1.22 14.28
N SER A 381 12.90 -0.64 13.41
CA SER A 381 12.42 0.17 12.28
C SER A 381 13.57 0.38 11.30
N ALA A 382 13.26 0.88 10.10
CA ALA A 382 14.29 1.45 9.23
C ALA A 382 14.46 2.97 9.45
N TYR A 383 13.54 3.62 10.15
CA TYR A 383 13.51 5.08 10.31
C TYR A 383 13.28 5.49 11.76
N LEU A 384 14.08 6.47 12.21
CA LEU A 384 13.77 7.33 13.36
C LEU A 384 13.63 8.75 12.85
N TRP A 385 12.71 9.50 13.43
CA TRP A 385 12.54 10.90 13.11
C TRP A 385 12.05 11.70 14.31
N VAL A 386 12.32 13.00 14.25
CA VAL A 386 11.83 14.01 15.17
C VAL A 386 11.47 15.26 14.38
N MET A 387 10.40 15.95 14.76
CA MET A 387 9.87 17.11 14.04
C MET A 387 9.87 18.36 14.90
N PHE A 388 10.30 19.44 14.27
CA PHE A 388 10.16 20.79 14.77
C PHE A 388 9.28 21.62 13.84
N VAL A 389 8.63 22.61 14.41
CA VAL A 389 7.94 23.68 13.68
C VAL A 389 8.70 24.97 13.84
N LEU A 390 8.80 25.74 12.77
CA LEU A 390 9.49 27.01 12.75
C LEU A 390 8.53 28.17 13.02
N GLU A 391 8.88 28.98 14.03
CA GLU A 391 8.15 30.18 14.43
C GLU A 391 9.02 31.43 14.21
N ALA A 392 8.47 32.55 13.73
CA ALA A 392 9.12 33.88 13.73
C ALA A 392 9.13 34.57 15.10
N GLY A 393 8.41 33.99 16.06
CA GLY A 393 8.21 34.43 17.43
C GLY A 393 7.10 33.59 18.06
N PRO A 394 6.91 33.63 19.40
CA PRO A 394 5.98 32.73 20.07
C PRO A 394 4.57 32.76 19.46
N GLY A 395 4.11 31.62 18.93
CA GLY A 395 2.81 31.47 18.27
C GLY A 395 2.73 32.03 16.85
N ASN A 396 3.76 32.71 16.34
CA ASN A 396 3.79 33.22 14.97
C ASN A 396 4.48 32.21 14.05
N LEU A 397 3.70 31.31 13.46
CA LEU A 397 4.21 30.34 12.48
C LEU A 397 4.85 31.09 11.31
N LEU A 398 6.00 30.60 10.82
CA LEU A 398 6.61 31.16 9.61
C LEU A 398 5.74 30.98 8.36
N MET A 399 4.71 30.13 8.42
CA MET A 399 3.84 29.78 7.29
C MET A 399 2.37 29.81 7.68
N SER A 400 1.52 30.12 6.69
CA SER A 400 0.06 30.11 6.84
C SER A 400 -0.44 28.71 7.24
N PRO A 401 -1.45 28.60 8.12
CA PRO A 401 -2.08 27.32 8.49
C PRO A 401 -2.63 26.50 7.32
N GLY A 402 -2.81 27.11 6.14
CA GLY A 402 -3.29 26.42 4.93
C GLY A 402 -2.27 25.49 4.26
N GLU A 403 -0.97 25.67 4.52
CA GLU A 403 0.10 24.79 4.02
C GLU A 403 1.02 24.38 5.18
N PRO A 404 0.51 23.61 6.16
CA PRO A 404 1.22 23.33 7.40
C PRO A 404 2.57 22.64 7.16
N TRP A 405 2.68 21.82 6.11
CA TRP A 405 3.92 21.14 5.74
C TRP A 405 5.09 22.11 5.51
N ARG A 406 4.86 23.36 5.10
CA ARG A 406 5.91 24.38 4.93
C ARG A 406 6.50 24.87 6.26
N ALA A 407 5.84 24.63 7.39
CA ALA A 407 6.40 24.99 8.70
C ALA A 407 7.21 23.84 9.34
N LEU A 408 7.10 22.62 8.79
CA LEU A 408 7.73 21.42 9.34
C LEU A 408 9.21 21.33 8.97
N LEU A 409 10.02 21.02 9.98
CA LEU A 409 11.42 20.65 9.85
C LEU A 409 11.61 19.27 10.50
N PRO A 410 11.53 18.17 9.72
CA PRO A 410 11.89 16.86 10.22
C PRO A 410 13.42 16.71 10.26
N PHE A 411 13.91 15.98 11.24
CA PHE A 411 15.23 15.36 11.23
C PHE A 411 15.03 13.86 11.32
N PHE A 412 15.78 13.09 10.55
CA PHE A 412 15.60 11.65 10.50
C PHE A 412 16.91 10.93 10.24
N VAL A 413 16.95 9.67 10.68
CA VAL A 413 18.02 8.73 10.38
C VAL A 413 17.38 7.50 9.75
N HIS A 414 17.95 7.08 8.62
CA HIS A 414 17.64 5.80 7.99
C HIS A 414 18.71 4.77 8.33
N GLY A 415 18.28 3.57 8.73
CA GLY A 415 19.17 2.45 8.98
C GLY A 415 18.42 1.25 9.53
N ASN A 416 18.94 0.05 9.30
CA ASN A 416 18.33 -1.18 9.79
C ASN A 416 18.51 -1.29 11.32
N ILE A 417 17.44 -1.07 12.09
CA ILE A 417 17.49 -1.13 13.55
C ILE A 417 17.00 -2.51 14.01
N ALA A 418 17.96 -3.37 14.37
CA ALA A 418 17.66 -4.76 14.74
C ALA A 418 17.40 -4.95 16.25
N ASP A 419 17.94 -4.09 17.12
CA ASP A 419 17.91 -4.28 18.57
C ASP A 419 17.75 -2.97 19.37
N SER A 420 17.41 -3.11 20.66
CA SER A 420 17.12 -2.01 21.57
C SER A 420 18.31 -1.09 21.84
N SER A 421 19.54 -1.63 21.84
CA SER A 421 20.74 -0.85 22.10
C SER A 421 21.08 0.05 20.90
N THR A 422 20.96 -0.50 19.69
CA THR A 422 21.06 0.26 18.44
C THR A 422 19.95 1.31 18.37
N TYR A 423 18.72 0.97 18.75
CA TYR A 423 17.60 1.91 18.78
C TYR A 423 17.87 3.08 19.75
N ALA A 424 18.29 2.81 20.99
CA ALA A 424 18.62 3.84 21.96
C ALA A 424 19.80 4.72 21.51
N PHE A 425 20.85 4.11 20.96
CA PHE A 425 22.00 4.83 20.40
C PHE A 425 21.57 5.77 19.26
N LEU A 426 20.74 5.29 18.33
CA LEU A 426 20.28 6.10 17.20
C LEU A 426 19.32 7.23 17.63
N LYS A 427 18.50 7.02 18.68
CA LYS A 427 17.70 8.11 19.29
C LYS A 427 18.61 9.21 19.84
N GLU A 428 19.65 8.83 20.57
CA GLU A 428 20.65 9.78 21.11
C GLU A 428 21.35 10.53 19.97
N ARG A 429 21.77 9.81 18.92
CA ARG A 429 22.43 10.40 17.74
C ARG A 429 21.53 11.39 17.02
N LEU A 430 20.29 10.99 16.71
CA LEU A 430 19.31 11.84 16.05
C LEU A 430 19.04 13.12 16.86
N ALA A 431 18.89 13.02 18.17
CA ALA A 431 18.69 14.19 19.04
C ALA A 431 19.91 15.14 19.02
N ASN A 432 21.13 14.60 19.05
CA ASN A 432 22.35 15.40 18.93
C ASN A 432 22.47 16.07 17.56
N GLU A 433 22.26 15.32 16.47
CA GLU A 433 22.38 15.82 15.10
C GLU A 433 21.33 16.88 14.78
N ALA A 434 20.09 16.71 15.26
CA ALA A 434 19.04 17.72 15.14
C ALA A 434 19.45 19.03 15.85
N LEU A 435 19.97 18.96 17.08
CA LEU A 435 20.42 20.14 17.83
C LEU A 435 21.69 20.76 17.25
N ASP A 436 22.63 19.96 16.75
CA ASP A 436 23.82 20.45 16.05
C ASP A 436 23.42 21.24 14.77
N ALA A 437 22.46 20.72 14.00
CA ALA A 437 21.95 21.41 12.81
C ALA A 437 21.19 22.70 13.18
N ILE A 438 20.33 22.66 14.20
CA ILE A 438 19.62 23.84 14.71
C ILE A 438 20.61 24.90 15.22
N GLU A 439 21.65 24.49 15.96
CA GLU A 439 22.70 25.38 16.43
C GLU A 439 23.48 26.01 15.27
N ALA A 440 23.82 25.20 14.27
CA ALA A 440 24.51 25.68 13.08
C ALA A 440 23.68 26.73 12.33
N VAL A 441 22.35 26.59 12.27
CA VAL A 441 21.44 27.61 11.73
C VAL A 441 21.43 28.85 12.62
N ILE A 442 21.15 28.72 13.91
CA ILE A 442 21.02 29.86 14.83
C ILE A 442 22.29 30.72 14.90
N ARG A 443 23.47 30.09 14.80
CA ARG A 443 24.76 30.80 14.87
C ARG A 443 25.09 31.60 13.60
N ARG A 444 24.32 31.46 12.52
CA ARG A 444 24.61 32.20 11.30
C ARG A 444 24.21 33.67 11.46
N PRO A 445 25.01 34.61 10.93
CA PRO A 445 24.71 36.05 11.04
C PRO A 445 23.41 36.49 10.34
N ASP A 446 22.99 35.74 9.32
CA ASP A 446 21.82 36.00 8.47
C ASP A 446 20.51 35.43 9.05
N THR A 447 20.59 34.55 10.06
CA THR A 447 19.41 33.95 10.67
C THR A 447 18.64 34.98 11.49
N PRO A 448 17.33 35.21 11.21
CA PRO A 448 16.58 36.23 11.93
C PRO A 448 16.51 35.92 13.43
N PRO A 449 16.74 36.91 14.31
CA PRO A 449 16.75 36.73 15.77
C PRO A 449 15.39 36.34 16.35
N GLY A 450 14.33 36.26 15.55
CA GLY A 450 12.99 35.77 15.94
C GLY A 450 12.75 34.27 15.73
N VAL A 451 13.53 33.60 14.87
CA VAL A 451 13.30 32.19 14.51
C VAL A 451 13.47 31.20 15.66
N SER A 452 12.39 30.61 16.14
CA SER A 452 12.44 29.55 17.15
C SER A 452 11.95 28.21 16.61
N PHE A 453 12.44 27.13 17.23
CA PHE A 453 12.19 25.75 16.86
C PHE A 453 11.32 25.12 17.94
N VAL A 454 10.08 24.77 17.60
CA VAL A 454 9.12 24.18 18.53
C VAL A 454 9.06 22.68 18.28
N TYR A 455 9.45 21.87 19.26
CA TYR A 455 9.28 20.42 19.17
C TYR A 455 7.79 20.07 19.04
N MET A 456 7.45 19.22 18.08
CA MET A 456 6.06 18.80 17.85
C MET A 456 5.82 17.32 18.13
N SER A 457 6.57 16.44 17.47
CA SER A 457 6.39 14.99 17.60
C SER A 457 7.67 14.24 17.19
N ALA A 458 7.70 12.96 17.49
CA ALA A 458 8.77 12.05 17.12
C ALA A 458 8.21 10.65 16.85
N ILE A 459 9.04 9.74 16.35
CA ILE A 459 8.64 8.34 16.12
C ILE A 459 8.11 7.63 17.38
N ASP A 460 8.53 8.07 18.58
CA ASP A 460 8.15 7.51 19.89
C ASP A 460 7.24 8.43 20.74
N ASP A 461 6.83 9.57 20.18
CA ASP A 461 5.92 10.54 20.81
C ASP A 461 5.01 11.19 19.78
N SER A 462 3.71 10.95 19.91
CA SER A 462 2.74 11.39 18.94
C SER A 462 2.48 12.91 18.92
N GLY A 463 2.87 13.65 19.96
CA GLY A 463 2.74 15.12 20.00
C GLY A 463 1.32 15.65 20.27
N CYS A 464 0.34 14.77 20.44
CA CYS A 464 -1.06 15.15 20.71
C CYS A 464 -1.45 15.06 22.19
N GLY A 465 -0.50 14.73 23.08
CA GLY A 465 -0.74 14.57 24.53
C GLY A 465 -1.31 13.21 24.93
N PHE A 466 -1.68 12.37 23.96
CA PHE A 466 -2.07 10.98 24.19
C PHE A 466 -0.86 10.05 24.08
N ARG A 467 -0.90 8.95 24.82
CA ARG A 467 0.19 7.96 24.81
C ARG A 467 0.19 7.16 23.49
N PRO A 468 1.36 6.69 23.03
CA PRO A 468 1.44 5.70 21.97
C PRO A 468 0.58 4.47 22.30
N LEU A 469 -0.07 3.89 21.28
CA LEU A 469 -0.96 2.74 21.42
C LEU A 469 -0.27 1.53 22.05
N MET A 470 1.00 1.36 21.70
CA MET A 470 1.87 0.32 22.23
C MET A 470 3.29 0.90 22.36
N PRO A 471 3.61 1.54 23.50
CA PRO A 471 4.83 2.33 23.64
C PRO A 471 6.09 1.47 23.54
N ASP A 472 7.13 2.09 22.99
CA ASP A 472 8.47 1.51 22.91
C ASP A 472 9.23 1.69 24.23
N PRO A 473 10.23 0.84 24.48
CA PRO A 473 11.03 0.93 25.68
C PRO A 473 12.07 2.04 25.62
N GLY A 474 12.57 2.42 26.80
CA GLY A 474 13.61 3.41 26.98
C GLY A 474 13.10 4.86 27.01
N GLU A 475 14.04 5.79 27.07
CA GLU A 475 13.77 7.23 27.11
C GLU A 475 13.23 7.73 25.77
N GLN A 476 12.21 8.58 25.77
CA GLN A 476 11.70 9.20 24.54
C GLN A 476 12.66 10.27 24.03
N ILE A 477 12.75 10.45 22.70
CA ILE A 477 13.61 11.47 22.05
C ILE A 477 13.41 12.87 22.67
N LYS A 478 12.18 13.21 23.03
CA LYS A 478 11.83 14.47 23.70
C LYS A 478 12.63 14.73 24.98
N HIS A 479 12.80 13.71 25.82
CA HIS A 479 13.53 13.84 27.09
C HIS A 479 15.03 13.94 26.85
N THR A 480 15.55 13.17 25.88
CA THR A 480 16.93 13.26 25.42
C THR A 480 17.26 14.67 24.92
N LEU A 481 16.38 15.28 24.10
CA LEU A 481 16.54 16.67 23.64
C LEU A 481 16.62 17.66 24.81
N ARG A 482 15.75 17.54 25.81
CA ARG A 482 15.77 18.42 26.99
C ARG A 482 17.08 18.31 27.77
N ARG A 483 17.56 17.09 27.99
CA ARG A 483 18.84 16.85 28.66
C ARG A 483 19.99 17.49 27.87
N LEU A 484 20.03 17.29 26.55
CA LEU A 484 21.05 17.86 25.68
C LEU A 484 21.02 19.41 25.66
N LEU A 485 19.84 20.03 25.68
CA LEU A 485 19.66 21.49 25.78
C LEU A 485 20.12 22.04 27.14
N ALA A 486 19.91 21.30 28.22
CA ALA A 486 20.35 21.68 29.56
C ALA A 486 21.88 21.56 29.74
N ASP A 487 22.54 20.67 28.99
CA ASP A 487 23.95 20.35 29.18
C ASP A 487 24.84 20.93 28.08
N ARG A 488 24.74 20.37 26.86
CA ARG A 488 25.64 20.63 25.72
C ARG A 488 25.21 21.85 24.92
N PHE A 489 23.91 22.00 24.67
CA PHE A 489 23.34 23.00 23.75
C PHE A 489 22.71 24.19 24.48
N ARG A 490 23.20 24.52 25.68
CA ARG A 490 22.68 25.62 26.52
C ARG A 490 22.59 26.96 25.80
N ALA A 491 23.51 27.23 24.87
CA ALA A 491 23.55 28.48 24.11
C ALA A 491 22.30 28.70 23.24
N ILE A 492 21.62 27.63 22.81
CA ILE A 492 20.43 27.71 21.95
C ILE A 492 19.14 27.31 22.68
N ALA A 493 19.20 27.01 23.98
CA ALA A 493 18.05 26.52 24.74
C ALA A 493 16.84 27.47 24.74
N THR A 494 17.06 28.79 24.67
CA THR A 494 15.97 29.78 24.58
C THR A 494 15.29 29.82 23.20
N ARG A 495 15.90 29.19 22.20
CA ARG A 495 15.43 29.14 20.80
C ARG A 495 14.76 27.83 20.46
N VAL A 496 14.86 26.82 21.32
CA VAL A 496 14.23 25.50 21.14
C VAL A 496 13.20 25.29 22.24
N ARG A 497 11.92 25.26 21.88
CA ARG A 497 10.80 25.12 22.83
C ARG A 497 10.31 23.68 22.84
N ILE A 498 10.21 23.08 24.03
CA ILE A 498 9.75 21.69 24.21
C ILE A 498 8.72 21.64 25.34
N GLU A 499 7.45 21.65 24.98
CA GLU A 499 6.31 21.69 25.93
C GLU A 499 5.74 20.30 26.22
N ASP A 500 5.30 20.05 27.45
CA ASP A 500 4.62 18.79 27.82
C ASP A 500 3.13 18.79 27.53
N ASP A 501 2.48 19.94 27.71
CA ASP A 501 1.08 20.11 27.38
C ASP A 501 0.96 20.64 25.95
N PRO A 502 0.45 19.84 24.98
CA PRO A 502 0.25 20.33 23.62
C PRO A 502 -0.75 21.49 23.55
N ALA A 503 -1.62 21.67 24.55
CA ALA A 503 -2.55 22.79 24.59
C ALA A 503 -1.89 24.14 24.87
N SER A 504 -0.62 24.15 25.31
CA SER A 504 0.17 25.37 25.48
C SER A 504 0.77 25.89 24.16
N LEU A 505 0.82 25.04 23.12
CA LEU A 505 1.35 25.38 21.80
C LEU A 505 0.23 25.81 20.86
N ARG A 506 0.14 27.13 20.64
CA ARG A 506 -0.90 27.74 19.81
C ARG A 506 -0.35 28.83 18.91
N ALA A 507 -0.92 28.91 17.72
CA ALA A 507 -0.76 30.05 16.84
C ALA A 507 -1.41 31.31 17.43
N THR A 508 -1.00 32.48 16.94
CA THR A 508 -1.59 33.78 17.28
C THR A 508 -3.08 33.88 16.93
N ASP A 509 -3.54 33.13 15.93
CA ASP A 509 -4.96 33.02 15.55
C ASP A 509 -5.78 32.06 16.45
N GLY A 510 -5.13 31.44 17.44
CA GLY A 510 -5.74 30.49 18.37
C GLY A 510 -5.69 29.04 17.93
N THR A 511 -5.15 28.73 16.74
CA THR A 511 -5.03 27.36 16.22
C THR A 511 -4.04 26.55 17.07
N TYR A 512 -4.42 25.34 17.46
CA TYR A 512 -3.54 24.46 18.23
C TYR A 512 -2.53 23.79 17.31
N TYR A 513 -1.24 23.81 17.69
CA TYR A 513 -0.22 23.13 16.89
C TYR A 513 -0.43 21.62 16.86
N ALA A 514 -0.96 21.05 17.94
CA ALA A 514 -1.29 19.62 18.02
C ALA A 514 -2.32 19.17 16.97
N THR A 515 -3.23 20.05 16.52
CA THR A 515 -4.23 19.71 15.50
C THR A 515 -3.68 19.78 14.07
N LEU A 516 -2.45 20.28 13.89
CA LEU A 516 -1.79 20.39 12.59
C LEU A 516 -0.58 19.45 12.49
N PHE A 517 0.29 19.46 13.50
CA PHE A 517 1.64 18.87 13.41
C PHE A 517 1.87 17.67 14.31
N SER A 518 0.85 17.21 15.04
CA SER A 518 0.97 15.93 15.74
C SER A 518 0.95 14.79 14.72
N SER A 519 1.62 13.68 15.06
CA SER A 519 1.65 12.50 14.19
C SER A 519 0.26 12.05 13.73
N CYS A 520 -0.75 12.18 14.62
CA CYS A 520 -2.13 11.77 14.37
C CYS A 520 -2.84 12.67 13.31
N HIS A 521 -2.20 13.76 12.87
CA HIS A 521 -2.63 14.69 11.80
C HIS A 521 -1.63 14.81 10.63
N LEU A 522 -0.48 14.13 10.68
CA LEU A 522 0.50 14.15 9.58
C LEU A 522 -0.04 13.66 8.23
N PRO A 523 -0.91 12.64 8.17
CA PRO A 523 -1.53 12.24 6.90
C PRO A 523 -2.26 13.40 6.22
N GLU A 524 -3.06 14.18 6.96
CA GLU A 524 -3.75 15.37 6.43
C GLU A 524 -2.75 16.42 5.93
N THR A 525 -1.68 16.67 6.71
CA THR A 525 -0.61 17.61 6.32
C THR A 525 0.10 17.18 5.03
N ILE A 526 0.37 15.88 4.87
CA ILE A 526 1.04 15.33 3.69
C ILE A 526 0.10 15.34 2.48
N SER A 527 -1.19 15.06 2.65
CA SER A 527 -2.17 15.21 1.56
C SER A 527 -2.17 16.62 0.99
N THR A 528 -2.14 17.67 1.83
CA THR A 528 -2.05 19.06 1.35
C THR A 528 -0.74 19.37 0.61
N TYR A 529 0.34 18.64 0.90
CA TYR A 529 1.59 18.74 0.15
C TYR A 529 1.46 18.12 -1.24
N PHE A 530 0.88 16.92 -1.36
CA PHE A 530 0.63 16.28 -2.66
C PHE A 530 -0.36 17.09 -3.51
N GLU A 531 -1.43 17.63 -2.92
CA GLU A 531 -2.35 18.54 -3.62
C GLU A 531 -1.63 19.78 -4.18
N CYS A 532 -0.69 20.35 -3.41
CA CYS A 532 0.15 21.46 -3.86
C CYS A 532 1.03 21.04 -5.05
N LEU A 533 1.68 19.87 -4.98
CA LEU A 533 2.47 19.33 -6.08
C LEU A 533 1.64 19.10 -7.34
N ASP A 534 0.43 18.55 -7.22
CA ASP A 534 -0.48 18.33 -8.36
C ASP A 534 -0.92 19.65 -9.00
N HIS A 535 -1.16 20.68 -8.19
CA HIS A 535 -1.47 22.02 -8.67
C HIS A 535 -0.31 22.65 -9.43
N LEU A 536 0.92 22.47 -8.94
CA LEU A 536 2.15 22.90 -9.62
C LEU A 536 2.43 22.06 -10.88
N GLY A 537 2.09 20.77 -10.84
CA GLY A 537 2.24 19.76 -11.88
C GLY A 537 1.30 19.87 -13.07
N LYS A 538 0.34 20.82 -13.08
CA LYS A 538 -0.46 21.18 -14.27
C LYS A 538 0.37 21.79 -15.43
N GLY A 539 1.69 21.64 -15.39
CA GLY A 539 2.65 21.90 -16.46
C GLY A 539 3.49 20.70 -16.92
N LEU A 540 3.27 19.47 -16.42
CA LEU A 540 3.98 18.29 -16.93
C LEU A 540 3.24 17.67 -18.14
N PRO A 541 3.86 17.62 -19.35
CA PRO A 541 3.23 17.07 -20.53
C PRO A 541 3.36 15.55 -20.55
N HIS A 542 2.22 14.86 -20.40
CA HIS A 542 1.73 13.78 -21.29
C HIS A 542 0.90 12.74 -20.54
N GLY A 543 -0.40 12.73 -20.83
CA GLY A 543 -1.05 11.48 -21.23
C GLY A 543 -1.53 10.50 -20.15
N ALA A 544 -2.08 10.97 -19.03
CA ALA A 544 -3.04 10.19 -18.27
C ALA A 544 -4.23 11.09 -17.94
N SER A 545 -5.37 10.88 -18.62
CA SER A 545 -6.57 11.67 -18.39
C SER A 545 -7.17 11.32 -17.04
N VAL A 546 -7.21 12.31 -16.15
CA VAL A 546 -8.10 12.36 -14.98
C VAL A 546 -9.51 12.69 -15.48
N VAL A 547 -10.39 11.68 -15.52
CA VAL A 547 -11.79 11.66 -15.01
C VAL A 547 -12.17 10.20 -14.77
#